data_AF-A0A1G4XF84-F1
#
_entry.id   AF-A0A1G4XF84-F1
#
_cell.length_a   1.000
_cell.length_b   1.000
_cell.length_c   1.000
_cell.angle_alpha   90.00
_cell.angle_beta   90.00
_cell.angle_gamma   90.00
#
_symmetry.space_group_name_H-M   'P 1'
#
loop_
_entity.id
_entity.type
_entity.pdbx_description
1 polymer ?
#
loop_
_entity_poly.entity_id
_entity_poly.type
_entity_poly.pdbx_seq_one_letter_code
_entity_poly.pdbx_strand_id
1 'polypeptide(L)'
;MELVLVLVVVVLLAVAGVVTSGVLLTRRAVRAVQASPTLRRGRELTQYAGTAVAVVRNPGRSDRTAAALAARISAAGMGLQREVTAARRAQAHLGDVPEVLPQLTDEGYALARALRGEAAAPTGRADALHEAARAHLAAVADVTAAVRASAALPAAHGSAAAVAARAAADLHAYADAYRDLTGPDRVA
;
A
#
# COMPACT_ATOMS: atom_id res chain seq x y z
N MET A 1 -43.57 -32.97 -13.47
CA MET A 1 -42.20 -32.95 -14.04
C MET A 1 -41.83 -31.59 -14.61
N GLU A 2 -42.75 -30.88 -15.28
CA GLU A 2 -42.47 -29.56 -15.88
C GLU A 2 -42.19 -28.44 -14.85
N LEU A 3 -42.94 -28.37 -13.74
CA LEU A 3 -42.75 -27.33 -12.71
C LEU A 3 -41.37 -27.39 -12.03
N VAL A 4 -40.81 -28.60 -11.87
CA VAL A 4 -39.46 -28.80 -11.29
C VAL A 4 -38.39 -28.31 -12.26
N LEU A 5 -38.61 -28.52 -13.56
CA LEU A 5 -37.70 -28.09 -14.62
C LEU A 5 -37.69 -26.55 -14.74
N VAL A 6 -38.86 -25.91 -14.65
CA VAL A 6 -38.99 -24.45 -14.61
C VAL A 6 -38.28 -23.86 -13.39
N LEU A 7 -38.44 -24.46 -12.21
CA LEU A 7 -37.79 -24.00 -10.99
C LEU A 7 -36.25 -24.08 -11.10
N VAL A 8 -35.72 -25.18 -11.62
CA VAL A 8 -34.27 -25.37 -11.81
C VAL A 8 -33.70 -24.34 -12.79
N VAL A 9 -34.41 -24.04 -13.88
CA VAL A 9 -34.00 -23.04 -14.87
C VAL A 9 -34.01 -21.63 -14.27
N VAL A 10 -35.03 -21.28 -13.47
CA VAL A 10 -35.12 -19.97 -12.80
C VAL A 10 -33.99 -19.79 -11.77
N VAL A 11 -33.67 -20.83 -10.99
CA VAL A 11 -32.55 -20.79 -10.03
C VAL A 11 -31.21 -20.65 -10.76
N LEU A 12 -31.01 -21.36 -11.87
CA LEU A 12 -29.81 -21.22 -12.72
C LEU A 12 -29.66 -19.81 -13.29
N LEU A 13 -30.76 -19.21 -13.76
CA LEU A 13 -30.77 -17.83 -14.26
C LEU A 13 -30.49 -16.81 -13.15
N ALA A 14 -31.02 -17.01 -11.95
CA ALA A 14 -30.74 -16.16 -10.80
C ALA A 14 -29.25 -16.23 -10.39
N VAL A 15 -28.67 -17.44 -10.33
CA VAL A 15 -27.24 -17.63 -10.04
C VAL A 15 -26.36 -17.03 -11.15
N ALA A 16 -26.72 -17.22 -12.42
CA ALA A 16 -26.01 -16.62 -13.55
C ALA A 16 -26.09 -15.08 -13.54
N GLY A 17 -27.25 -14.52 -13.17
CA GLY A 17 -27.49 -13.07 -13.03
C GLY A 17 -26.68 -12.43 -11.91
N VAL A 18 -26.56 -13.09 -10.76
CA VAL A 18 -25.74 -12.62 -9.62
C VAL A 18 -24.25 -12.67 -9.95
N VAL A 19 -23.78 -13.70 -10.66
CA VAL A 19 -22.39 -13.79 -11.12
C VAL A 19 -22.07 -12.73 -12.17
N THR A 20 -22.98 -12.46 -13.11
CA THR A 20 -22.77 -11.43 -14.15
C THR A 20 -22.84 -10.00 -13.61
N SER A 21 -23.71 -9.71 -12.64
CA SER A 21 -23.77 -8.39 -11.99
C SER A 21 -22.54 -8.10 -11.12
N GLY A 22 -22.00 -9.10 -10.42
CA GLY A 22 -20.72 -8.99 -9.71
C GLY A 22 -19.52 -8.74 -10.65
N VAL A 23 -19.52 -9.36 -11.83
CA VAL A 23 -18.46 -9.16 -12.86
C VAL A 23 -18.59 -7.81 -13.58
N LEU A 24 -19.79 -7.25 -13.71
CA LEU A 24 -20.00 -5.95 -14.35
C LEU A 24 -19.68 -4.77 -13.44
N LEU A 25 -19.97 -4.87 -12.12
CA LEU A 25 -19.59 -3.86 -11.14
C LEU A 25 -18.06 -3.81 -10.94
N THR A 26 -17.40 -4.97 -10.93
CA THR A 26 -15.92 -5.03 -10.93
C THR A 26 -15.34 -4.50 -12.25
N ARG A 27 -15.94 -4.78 -13.41
CA ARG A 27 -15.49 -4.23 -14.71
C ARG A 27 -15.65 -2.72 -14.82
N ARG A 28 -16.68 -2.10 -14.22
CA ARG A 28 -16.84 -0.63 -14.23
C ARG A 28 -15.89 0.06 -13.26
N ALA A 29 -15.68 -0.48 -12.06
CA ALA A 29 -14.67 0.01 -11.14
C ALA A 29 -13.25 -0.11 -11.73
N VAL A 30 -12.96 -1.23 -12.41
CA VAL A 30 -11.69 -1.43 -13.13
C VAL A 30 -11.56 -0.48 -14.32
N ARG A 31 -12.63 -0.16 -15.06
CA ARG A 31 -12.58 0.82 -16.16
C ARG A 31 -12.38 2.26 -15.71
N ALA A 32 -12.97 2.66 -14.58
CA ALA A 32 -12.72 3.98 -14.00
C ALA A 32 -11.28 4.12 -13.47
N VAL A 33 -10.70 3.01 -12.98
CA VAL A 33 -9.28 2.95 -12.58
C VAL A 33 -8.32 2.81 -13.78
N GLN A 34 -8.78 2.27 -14.91
CA GLN A 34 -8.01 2.13 -16.18
C GLN A 34 -7.72 3.44 -16.90
N ALA A 35 -8.34 4.56 -16.54
CA ALA A 35 -7.99 5.87 -17.09
C ALA A 35 -6.74 6.48 -16.42
N SER A 36 -6.22 5.85 -15.36
CA SER A 36 -4.99 6.30 -14.70
C SER A 36 -3.77 5.51 -15.24
N PRO A 37 -2.63 6.17 -15.54
CA PRO A 37 -1.43 5.58 -16.16
C PRO A 37 -0.75 4.46 -15.34
N THR A 38 -1.32 4.04 -14.22
CA THR A 38 -0.84 3.00 -13.31
C THR A 38 -1.02 1.57 -13.83
N LEU A 39 -1.90 1.32 -14.81
CA LEU A 39 -2.20 -0.04 -15.31
C LEU A 39 -1.33 -0.54 -16.46
N ARG A 40 -0.32 0.22 -16.91
CA ARG A 40 0.75 -0.32 -17.77
C ARG A 40 1.64 -1.32 -17.00
N ARG A 41 1.67 -1.23 -15.65
CA ARG A 41 2.42 -2.11 -14.73
C ARG A 41 1.73 -3.47 -14.48
N GLY A 42 0.43 -3.62 -14.76
CA GLY A 42 -0.30 -4.86 -14.51
C GLY A 42 0.01 -5.99 -15.51
N ARG A 43 0.41 -5.65 -16.75
CA ARG A 43 0.80 -6.64 -17.77
C ARG A 43 2.19 -7.22 -17.55
N GLU A 44 3.00 -6.61 -16.69
CA GLU A 44 4.28 -7.19 -16.27
C GLU A 44 4.07 -8.33 -15.26
N LEU A 45 2.98 -8.33 -14.48
CA LEU A 45 2.67 -9.36 -13.46
C LEU A 45 2.52 -10.78 -14.03
N THR A 46 2.10 -10.95 -15.28
CA THR A 46 2.09 -12.27 -15.95
C THR A 46 3.45 -12.70 -16.47
N GLN A 47 4.41 -11.78 -16.67
CA GLN A 47 5.81 -12.13 -16.94
C GLN A 47 6.56 -12.61 -15.67
N TYR A 48 6.10 -12.24 -14.46
CA TYR A 48 6.73 -12.69 -13.20
C TYR A 48 6.60 -14.20 -12.94
N ALA A 49 5.58 -14.87 -13.47
CA ALA A 49 5.43 -16.32 -13.34
C ALA A 49 6.38 -17.11 -14.28
N GLY A 50 6.67 -16.56 -15.47
CA GLY A 50 7.60 -17.19 -16.43
C GLY A 50 9.06 -17.11 -15.97
N THR A 51 9.45 -16.03 -15.29
CA THR A 51 10.83 -15.82 -14.83
C THR A 51 11.20 -16.66 -13.60
N ALA A 52 10.23 -16.98 -12.72
CA ALA A 52 10.48 -17.87 -11.59
C ALA A 52 10.82 -19.31 -12.05
N VAL A 53 10.23 -19.76 -13.17
CA VAL A 53 10.52 -21.07 -13.78
C VAL A 53 11.81 -21.04 -14.62
N ALA A 54 12.14 -19.92 -15.28
CA ALA A 54 13.36 -19.78 -16.07
C ALA A 54 14.65 -19.84 -15.23
N VAL A 55 14.61 -19.34 -13.99
CA VAL A 55 15.77 -19.39 -13.05
C VAL A 55 16.10 -20.82 -12.63
N VAL A 56 15.11 -21.72 -12.56
CA VAL A 56 15.33 -23.14 -12.20
C VAL A 56 15.89 -23.95 -13.38
N ARG A 57 15.66 -23.53 -14.62
CA ARG A 57 15.91 -24.38 -15.81
C ARG A 57 17.20 -24.06 -16.59
N ASN A 58 17.96 -23.00 -16.27
CA ASN A 58 19.16 -22.66 -17.03
C ASN A 58 20.37 -22.24 -16.14
N PRO A 59 21.18 -23.20 -15.68
CA PRO A 59 22.13 -22.99 -14.58
C PRO A 59 23.46 -22.32 -14.96
N GLY A 60 23.68 -21.97 -16.24
CA GLY A 60 25.04 -21.80 -16.77
C GLY A 60 25.60 -20.40 -17.01
N ARG A 61 24.86 -19.28 -16.93
CA ARG A 61 25.39 -18.01 -17.47
C ARG A 61 24.97 -16.65 -16.89
N SER A 62 24.18 -16.58 -15.82
CA SER A 62 23.78 -15.28 -15.24
C SER A 62 24.20 -15.12 -13.78
N ASP A 63 24.67 -13.94 -13.45
CA ASP A 63 25.14 -13.55 -12.12
C ASP A 63 23.97 -13.67 -11.12
N ARG A 64 23.91 -14.82 -10.42
CA ARG A 64 22.81 -15.19 -9.51
C ARG A 64 22.63 -14.17 -8.39
N THR A 65 23.68 -13.43 -8.07
CA THR A 65 23.71 -12.40 -7.03
C THR A 65 22.78 -11.23 -7.40
N ALA A 66 22.84 -10.74 -8.64
CA ALA A 66 22.00 -9.65 -9.12
C ALA A 66 20.51 -10.03 -9.16
N ALA A 67 20.20 -11.24 -9.66
CA ALA A 67 18.82 -11.75 -9.68
C ALA A 67 18.26 -11.94 -8.25
N ALA A 68 19.06 -12.47 -7.33
CA ALA A 68 18.69 -12.62 -5.94
C ALA A 68 18.46 -11.26 -5.24
N LEU A 69 19.31 -10.26 -5.51
CA LEU A 69 19.15 -8.91 -4.98
C LEU A 69 17.87 -8.24 -5.50
N ALA A 70 17.56 -8.39 -6.79
CA ALA A 70 16.31 -7.87 -7.37
C ALA A 70 15.07 -8.48 -6.69
N ALA A 71 15.10 -9.80 -6.43
CA ALA A 71 14.04 -10.48 -5.68
C ALA A 71 13.94 -9.97 -4.23
N ARG A 72 15.08 -9.77 -3.55
CA ARG A 72 15.12 -9.22 -2.18
C ARG A 72 14.57 -7.81 -2.09
N ILE A 73 14.91 -6.91 -3.02
CA ILE A 73 14.34 -5.55 -3.08
C ILE A 73 12.83 -5.61 -3.21
N SER A 74 12.33 -6.48 -4.11
CA SER A 74 10.89 -6.65 -4.32
C SER A 74 10.19 -7.18 -3.07
N ALA A 75 10.79 -8.17 -2.40
CA ALA A 75 10.28 -8.72 -1.15
C ALA A 75 10.28 -7.69 -0.01
N ALA A 76 11.34 -6.89 0.11
CA ALA A 76 11.46 -5.81 1.10
C ALA A 76 10.39 -4.74 0.89
N GLY A 77 10.18 -4.29 -0.35
CA GLY A 77 9.11 -3.33 -0.68
C GLY A 77 7.71 -3.84 -0.33
N MET A 78 7.42 -5.12 -0.63
CA MET A 78 6.15 -5.75 -0.20
C MET A 78 6.04 -5.88 1.32
N GLY A 79 7.16 -6.13 2.02
CA GLY A 79 7.22 -6.12 3.48
C GLY A 79 6.83 -4.75 4.05
N LEU A 80 7.52 -3.70 3.59
CA LEU A 80 7.26 -2.32 4.01
C LEU A 80 5.81 -1.90 3.75
N GLN A 81 5.25 -2.19 2.57
CA GLN A 81 3.85 -1.83 2.28
C GLN A 81 2.86 -2.54 3.21
N ARG A 82 3.12 -3.80 3.58
CA ARG A 82 2.28 -4.53 4.54
C ARG A 82 2.33 -3.88 5.92
N GLU A 83 3.52 -3.52 6.39
CA GLU A 83 3.72 -2.84 7.68
C GLU A 83 3.05 -1.46 7.71
N VAL A 84 3.23 -0.64 6.67
CA VAL A 84 2.55 0.66 6.54
C VAL A 84 1.03 0.49 6.51
N THR A 85 0.52 -0.53 5.80
CA THR A 85 -0.92 -0.81 5.76
C THR A 85 -1.45 -1.25 7.13
N ALA A 86 -0.70 -2.08 7.85
CA ALA A 86 -1.05 -2.50 9.20
C ALA A 86 -1.06 -1.31 10.17
N ALA A 87 -0.02 -0.47 10.14
CA ALA A 87 0.10 0.72 10.96
C ALA A 87 -1.01 1.75 10.65
N ARG A 88 -1.38 1.93 9.37
CA ARG A 88 -2.53 2.78 8.99
C ARG A 88 -3.86 2.26 9.52
N ARG A 89 -4.08 0.94 9.50
CA ARG A 89 -5.30 0.33 10.07
C ARG A 89 -5.36 0.50 11.59
N ALA A 90 -4.21 0.48 12.25
CA ALA A 90 -4.07 0.78 13.67
C ALA A 90 -4.09 2.29 13.97
N GLN A 91 -4.33 3.15 12.97
CA GLN A 91 -4.32 4.62 13.09
C GLN A 91 -3.02 5.19 13.69
N ALA A 92 -1.88 4.51 13.47
CA ALA A 92 -0.59 4.97 13.95
C ALA A 92 -0.14 6.25 13.23
N HIS A 93 0.55 7.15 13.95
CA HIS A 93 1.18 8.32 13.36
C HIS A 93 2.44 7.91 12.60
N LEU A 94 2.42 8.08 11.27
CA LEU A 94 3.49 7.64 10.38
C LEU A 94 4.44 8.77 9.94
N GLY A 95 4.25 10.00 10.44
CA GLY A 95 5.01 11.16 10.00
C GLY A 95 5.02 11.29 8.47
N ASP A 96 6.22 11.46 7.90
CA ASP A 96 6.44 11.67 6.46
C ASP A 96 6.54 10.35 5.67
N VAL A 97 6.46 9.19 6.32
CA VAL A 97 6.56 7.88 5.64
C VAL A 97 5.58 7.73 4.46
N PRO A 98 4.30 8.17 4.55
CA PRO A 98 3.38 8.17 3.40
C PRO A 98 3.87 8.94 2.17
N GLU A 99 4.64 10.01 2.37
CA GLU A 99 5.15 10.88 1.31
C GLU A 99 6.43 10.32 0.69
N VAL A 100 7.30 9.70 1.50
CA VAL A 100 8.57 9.11 1.05
C VAL A 100 8.38 7.71 0.41
N LEU A 101 7.31 6.99 0.77
CA LEU A 101 7.07 5.62 0.31
C LEU A 101 6.99 5.46 -1.22
N PRO A 102 6.30 6.34 -1.99
CA PRO A 102 6.28 6.26 -3.45
C PRO A 102 7.68 6.39 -4.05
N GLN A 103 8.50 7.33 -3.57
CA GLN A 103 9.85 7.53 -4.05
C GLN A 103 10.72 6.29 -3.80
N LEU A 104 10.73 5.75 -2.58
CA LEU A 104 11.43 4.51 -2.26
C LEU A 104 10.97 3.34 -3.13
N THR A 105 9.68 3.27 -3.44
CA THR A 105 9.12 2.21 -4.27
C THR A 105 9.60 2.33 -5.72
N ASP A 106 9.59 3.54 -6.29
CA ASP A 106 10.06 3.79 -7.65
C ASP A 106 11.58 3.55 -7.79
N GLU A 107 12.37 3.97 -6.79
CA GLU A 107 13.81 3.67 -6.72
C GLU A 107 14.07 2.15 -6.66
N GLY A 108 13.34 1.43 -5.81
CA GLY A 108 13.43 -0.02 -5.69
C GLY A 108 13.09 -0.74 -7.01
N TYR A 109 12.05 -0.27 -7.71
CA TYR A 109 11.71 -0.80 -9.03
C TYR A 109 12.79 -0.53 -10.08
N ALA A 110 13.35 0.67 -10.10
CA ALA A 110 14.44 1.03 -11.01
C ALA A 110 15.68 0.16 -10.76
N LEU A 111 16.08 -0.02 -9.50
CA LEU A 111 17.21 -0.88 -9.11
C LEU A 111 16.94 -2.36 -9.46
N ALA A 112 15.77 -2.89 -9.14
CA ALA A 112 15.42 -4.27 -9.47
C ALA A 112 15.38 -4.52 -10.99
N ARG A 113 14.99 -3.52 -11.79
CA ARG A 113 15.05 -3.58 -13.26
C ARG A 113 16.49 -3.56 -13.75
N ALA A 114 17.33 -2.68 -13.21
CA ALA A 114 18.75 -2.58 -13.57
C ALA A 114 19.51 -3.88 -13.26
N LEU A 115 19.30 -4.46 -12.07
CA LEU A 115 19.89 -5.74 -11.66
C LEU A 115 19.46 -6.91 -12.56
N ARG A 116 18.18 -6.97 -12.95
CA ARG A 116 17.70 -7.98 -13.91
C ARG A 116 18.31 -7.79 -15.30
N GLY A 117 18.51 -6.54 -15.72
CA GLY A 117 19.24 -6.21 -16.95
C GLY A 117 20.68 -6.69 -16.90
N GLU A 118 21.39 -6.41 -15.80
CA GLU A 118 22.79 -6.84 -15.60
C GLU A 118 22.91 -8.37 -15.56
N ALA A 119 21.96 -9.06 -14.90
CA ALA A 119 21.93 -10.53 -14.88
C ALA A 119 21.71 -11.14 -16.27
N ALA A 120 20.95 -10.47 -17.15
CA ALA A 120 20.68 -10.93 -18.51
C ALA A 120 21.83 -10.63 -19.48
N ALA A 121 22.48 -9.47 -19.32
CA ALA A 121 23.60 -9.02 -20.14
C ALA A 121 24.59 -8.21 -19.27
N PRO A 122 25.70 -8.82 -18.82
CA PRO A 122 26.68 -8.13 -17.97
C PRO A 122 27.27 -6.91 -18.68
N THR A 123 27.24 -5.76 -18.01
CA THR A 123 27.77 -4.48 -18.50
C THR A 123 29.00 -3.99 -17.73
N GLY A 124 29.45 -4.76 -16.72
CA GLY A 124 30.57 -4.39 -15.84
C GLY A 124 30.18 -3.42 -14.72
N ARG A 125 28.88 -3.17 -14.53
CA ARG A 125 28.34 -2.29 -13.48
C ARG A 125 27.80 -3.07 -12.27
N ALA A 126 28.06 -4.37 -12.22
CA ALA A 126 27.54 -5.27 -11.19
C ALA A 126 27.87 -4.77 -9.77
N ASP A 127 29.12 -4.39 -9.48
CA ASP A 127 29.52 -3.97 -8.13
C ASP A 127 28.81 -2.70 -7.67
N ALA A 128 28.72 -1.69 -8.54
CA ALA A 128 28.00 -0.46 -8.24
C ALA A 128 26.50 -0.70 -8.02
N LEU A 129 25.89 -1.59 -8.82
CA LEU A 129 24.48 -1.98 -8.65
C LEU A 129 24.27 -2.79 -7.37
N HIS A 130 25.22 -3.67 -7.00
CA HIS A 130 25.17 -4.44 -5.77
C HIS A 130 25.30 -3.54 -4.53
N GLU A 131 26.18 -2.54 -4.58
CA GLU A 131 26.31 -1.55 -3.51
C GLU A 131 25.04 -0.73 -3.35
N ALA A 132 24.52 -0.17 -4.45
CA ALA A 132 23.27 0.60 -4.45
C ALA A 132 22.09 -0.24 -3.95
N ALA A 133 22.01 -1.52 -4.33
CA ALA A 133 20.99 -2.44 -3.86
C ALA A 133 21.09 -2.69 -2.35
N ARG A 134 22.31 -2.86 -1.82
CA ARG A 134 22.54 -3.05 -0.38
C ARG A 134 22.19 -1.80 0.42
N ALA A 135 22.57 -0.62 -0.06
CA ALA A 135 22.19 0.66 0.54
C ALA A 135 20.67 0.86 0.55
N HIS A 136 20.00 0.57 -0.56
CA HIS A 136 18.54 0.67 -0.66
C HIS A 136 17.84 -0.31 0.30
N LEU A 137 18.31 -1.56 0.39
CA LEU A 137 17.77 -2.53 1.35
C LEU A 137 17.94 -2.10 2.81
N ALA A 138 19.07 -1.45 3.15
CA ALA A 138 19.29 -0.88 4.48
C ALA A 138 18.28 0.26 4.76
N ALA A 139 18.13 1.20 3.83
CA ALA A 139 17.15 2.29 3.97
C ALA A 139 15.71 1.76 4.14
N VAL A 140 15.30 0.75 3.37
CA VAL A 140 13.97 0.12 3.51
C VAL A 140 13.84 -0.56 4.87
N ALA A 141 14.89 -1.20 5.38
CA ALA A 141 14.89 -1.82 6.70
C ALA A 141 14.74 -0.77 7.81
N ASP A 142 15.44 0.36 7.71
CA ASP A 142 15.36 1.47 8.68
C ASP A 142 13.96 2.08 8.71
N VAL A 143 13.37 2.35 7.54
CA VAL A 143 11.98 2.84 7.45
C VAL A 143 10.99 1.81 8.00
N THR A 144 11.20 0.53 7.71
CA THR A 144 10.35 -0.55 8.25
C THR A 144 10.45 -0.61 9.78
N ALA A 145 11.65 -0.47 10.34
CA ALA A 145 11.87 -0.42 11.78
C ALA A 145 11.21 0.81 12.41
N ALA A 146 11.32 1.98 11.78
CA ALA A 146 10.64 3.20 12.20
C ALA A 146 9.12 3.05 12.20
N VAL A 147 8.53 2.48 11.13
CA VAL A 147 7.09 2.20 11.05
C VAL A 147 6.65 1.25 12.17
N ARG A 148 7.41 0.19 12.45
CA ARG A 148 7.12 -0.73 13.55
C ARG A 148 7.23 -0.06 14.90
N ALA A 149 8.24 0.77 15.12
CA ALA A 149 8.40 1.55 16.35
C ALA A 149 7.21 2.49 16.55
N SER A 150 6.81 3.23 15.52
CA SER A 150 5.62 4.11 15.56
C SER A 150 4.32 3.35 15.78
N ALA A 151 4.19 2.14 15.23
CA ALA A 151 3.01 1.29 15.46
C ALA A 151 2.99 0.64 16.86
N ALA A 152 4.15 0.43 17.47
CA ALA A 152 4.29 -0.11 18.82
C ALA A 152 4.10 0.94 19.91
N LEU A 153 4.22 2.24 19.58
CA LEU A 153 3.81 3.30 20.49
C LEU A 153 2.33 3.06 20.84
N PRO A 154 1.97 3.08 22.15
CA PRO A 154 0.58 3.00 22.55
C PRO A 154 -0.16 4.07 21.75
N ALA A 155 -1.14 3.67 20.93
CA ALA A 155 -2.04 4.62 20.27
C ALA A 155 -2.52 5.53 21.38
N ALA A 156 -2.04 6.78 21.43
CA ALA A 156 -2.25 7.65 22.57
C ALA A 156 -3.75 7.64 22.84
N HIS A 157 -4.15 6.96 23.92
CA HIS A 157 -5.49 6.39 24.07
C HIS A 157 -6.51 7.51 24.08
N GLY A 158 -7.04 7.92 22.92
CA GLY A 158 -8.09 8.93 22.80
C GLY A 158 -7.89 10.26 23.54
N SER A 159 -6.78 10.48 24.26
CA SER A 159 -6.80 11.38 25.41
C SER A 159 -6.35 12.77 25.03
N ALA A 160 -5.24 12.95 24.32
CA ALA A 160 -4.78 14.30 24.00
C ALA A 160 -5.77 15.04 23.09
N ALA A 161 -6.30 14.38 22.05
CA ALA A 161 -7.27 14.99 21.15
C ALA A 161 -8.65 15.16 21.79
N ALA A 162 -9.14 14.19 22.58
CA ALA A 162 -10.42 14.36 23.29
C ALA A 162 -10.31 15.35 24.46
N VAL A 163 -9.16 15.42 25.14
CA VAL A 163 -8.87 16.42 26.18
C VAL A 163 -8.77 17.80 25.55
N ALA A 164 -8.11 17.94 24.40
CA ALA A 164 -8.07 19.21 23.67
C ALA A 164 -9.47 19.63 23.19
N ALA A 165 -10.26 18.71 22.64
CA ALA A 165 -11.63 18.97 22.24
C ALA A 165 -12.51 19.36 23.44
N ARG A 166 -12.34 18.70 24.59
CA ARG A 166 -13.04 19.03 25.83
C ARG A 166 -12.63 20.39 26.36
N ALA A 167 -11.33 20.68 26.42
CA ALA A 167 -10.81 21.97 26.86
C ALA A 167 -11.28 23.12 25.95
N ALA A 168 -11.35 22.90 24.64
CA ALA A 168 -11.91 23.87 23.69
C ALA A 168 -13.41 24.10 23.92
N ALA A 169 -14.18 23.04 24.18
CA ALA A 169 -15.60 23.16 24.51
C ALA A 169 -15.82 23.92 25.83
N ASP A 170 -15.02 23.62 26.86
CA ASP A 170 -15.08 24.30 28.16
C ASP A 170 -14.70 25.79 28.02
N LEU A 171 -13.70 26.12 27.19
CA LEU A 171 -13.32 27.51 26.91
C LEU A 171 -14.42 28.28 26.16
N HIS A 172 -15.08 27.65 25.18
CA HIS A 172 -16.21 28.26 24.49
C HIS A 172 -17.38 28.51 25.44
N ALA A 173 -17.73 27.54 26.29
CA ALA A 173 -18.77 27.71 27.30
C ALA A 173 -18.45 28.86 28.27
N TYR A 174 -17.19 28.98 28.70
CA TYR A 174 -16.74 30.11 29.51
C TYR A 174 -16.86 31.44 28.76
N ALA A 175 -16.45 31.50 27.50
CA ALA A 175 -16.53 32.71 26.69
C ALA A 175 -17.98 33.14 26.43
N ASP A 176 -18.90 32.19 26.24
CA ASP A 176 -20.34 32.46 26.13
C ASP A 176 -20.90 33.00 27.45
N ALA A 177 -20.60 32.34 28.58
CA ALA A 177 -21.04 32.79 29.90
C ALA A 177 -20.49 34.17 30.27
N TYR A 178 -19.24 34.46 29.91
CA TYR A 178 -18.64 35.79 30.09
C TYR A 178 -19.36 36.84 29.25
N ARG A 179 -19.64 36.55 27.98
CA ARG A 179 -20.41 37.44 27.10
C ARG A 179 -21.80 37.74 27.66
N ASP A 180 -22.50 36.75 28.20
CA ASP A 180 -23.82 36.91 28.82
C ASP A 180 -23.77 37.80 30.09
N LEU A 181 -22.68 37.75 30.85
CA LEU A 181 -22.50 38.56 32.05
C LEU A 181 -22.12 40.01 31.74
N THR A 182 -21.27 40.22 30.72
CA THR A 182 -20.81 41.56 30.32
C THR A 182 -21.68 42.22 29.26
N GLY A 183 -22.70 41.53 28.78
CA GLY A 183 -23.63 42.02 27.77
C GLY A 183 -24.47 43.19 28.28
N PRO A 184 -24.77 44.19 27.42
CA PRO A 184 -25.47 45.42 27.82
C PRO A 184 -26.92 45.23 28.27
N ASP A 185 -27.52 44.05 28.05
CA ASP A 185 -28.95 43.77 28.30
C ASP A 185 -29.31 43.46 29.77
N ARG A 186 -28.38 43.58 30.74
CA ARG A 186 -28.66 43.33 32.18
C ARG A 186 -28.71 44.58 33.06
N VAL A 187 -28.55 45.77 32.50
CA VAL A 187 -28.73 47.04 33.23
C VAL A 187 -30.00 47.73 32.73
N ALA A 188 -31.15 47.16 33.07
CA ALA A 188 -32.46 47.82 32.98
C ALA A 188 -33.24 47.54 34.26
#